data_AF-A0A7S1Z7U9-F1
#
_entry.id   AF-A0A7S1Z7U9-F1
#
_cell.length_a   1.000
_cell.length_b   1.000
_cell.length_c   1.000
_cell.angle_alpha   90.00
_cell.angle_beta   90.00
_cell.angle_gamma   90.00
#
_symmetry.space_group_name_H-M   'P 1'
#
loop_
_entity.id
_entity.type
_entity.pdbx_description
1 polymer ?
#
loop_
_entity_poly.entity_id
_entity_poly.type
_entity_poly.pdbx_seq_one_letter_code
_entity_poly.pdbx_strand_id
1 'polypeptide(L)'
;VLPCLPEEEITKKETLQYNTPLKTIGASPTETGRDTPEAASDQQNTGSLKESKLKYFLTVLLSLPTPSPTRPTDQTMAKKPPSSSLLNLAVAVVIAYISVTLLWTVILWIGTDNIDWESRTISATCYDPEGDFWGSPAYKGTWALCDQSGNGTCTPWGYACWGNEDLRDLCPLDFGGIGDGCYKPSIVTTVTDMYFHSGTVQNPIWAFQPHSQNMLVFAVAPALAIMIWCGWQLLKKKV
;
A
#
# COMPACT_ATOMS: atom_id res chain seq x y z
N VAL A 1 17.27 -30.95 -7.67
CA VAL A 1 16.46 -31.16 -8.89
C VAL A 1 15.02 -30.77 -8.56
N LEU A 2 14.73 -29.47 -8.61
CA LEU A 2 13.37 -28.94 -8.75
C LEU A 2 13.18 -28.69 -10.25
N PRO A 3 12.03 -29.04 -10.86
CA PRO A 3 11.81 -28.71 -12.26
C PRO A 3 11.55 -27.20 -12.38
N CYS A 4 12.36 -26.60 -13.24
CA CYS A 4 12.34 -25.23 -13.69
C CYS A 4 10.96 -24.85 -14.26
N LEU A 5 10.49 -23.65 -13.91
CA LEU A 5 9.54 -22.90 -14.73
C LEU A 5 10.36 -22.05 -15.73
N PRO A 6 9.92 -21.92 -16.99
CA PRO A 6 10.66 -21.16 -17.98
C PRO A 6 10.57 -19.65 -17.69
N GLU A 7 11.74 -19.07 -17.46
CA GLU A 7 12.04 -17.65 -17.58
C GLU A 7 12.14 -17.33 -19.07
N GLU A 8 11.08 -16.78 -19.68
CA GLU A 8 11.23 -15.97 -20.88
C GLU A 8 9.98 -15.10 -21.09
N GLU A 9 10.23 -13.83 -21.38
CA GLU A 9 9.26 -12.84 -21.92
C GLU A 9 8.46 -11.96 -20.93
N ILE A 10 9.12 -11.38 -19.92
CA ILE A 10 8.64 -10.13 -19.28
C ILE A 10 9.79 -9.14 -19.15
N THR A 11 10.36 -8.71 -20.28
CA THR A 11 11.36 -7.62 -20.27
C THR A 11 11.25 -6.81 -21.54
N LYS A 12 10.08 -6.19 -21.77
CA LYS A 12 9.94 -5.17 -22.83
C LYS A 12 8.76 -4.20 -22.75
N LYS A 13 8.01 -4.13 -21.63
CA LYS A 13 6.83 -3.24 -21.54
C LYS A 13 6.79 -2.22 -20.40
N GLU A 14 7.78 -2.15 -19.52
CA GLU A 14 7.79 -1.19 -18.39
C GLU A 14 8.98 -0.23 -18.40
N THR A 15 9.32 0.33 -19.57
CA THR A 15 10.31 1.43 -19.65
C THR A 15 9.77 2.63 -20.43
N LEU A 16 8.45 2.80 -20.45
CA LEU A 16 7.79 3.84 -21.25
C LEU A 16 6.63 4.52 -20.51
N GLN A 17 6.78 4.74 -19.21
CA GLN A 17 6.09 5.83 -18.51
C GLN A 17 7.02 6.32 -17.39
N TYR A 18 7.16 7.64 -17.25
CA TYR A 18 8.03 8.35 -16.29
C TYR A 18 9.49 8.59 -16.71
N ASN A 19 9.69 9.01 -17.96
CA ASN A 19 10.69 10.03 -18.26
C ASN A 19 9.98 11.18 -18.96
N THR A 20 9.12 11.88 -18.22
CA THR A 20 8.77 13.25 -18.61
C THR A 20 9.76 14.13 -17.86
N PRO A 21 10.78 14.71 -18.54
CA PRO A 21 11.61 15.71 -17.89
C PRO A 21 10.70 16.79 -17.34
N LEU A 22 10.95 17.19 -16.09
CA LEU A 22 10.31 18.32 -15.42
C LEU A 22 10.40 19.51 -16.40
N LYS A 23 9.29 19.78 -17.09
CA LYS A 23 9.22 20.85 -18.07
C LYS A 23 9.17 22.13 -17.26
N THR A 24 10.32 22.80 -17.16
CA THR A 24 10.43 24.18 -16.71
C THR A 24 9.40 24.99 -17.51
N ILE A 25 8.34 25.43 -16.84
CA ILE A 25 7.31 26.29 -17.43
C ILE A 25 7.96 27.68 -17.55
N GLY A 26 8.57 27.93 -18.71
CA GLY A 26 9.00 29.26 -19.11
C GLY A 26 7.81 30.08 -19.61
N ALA A 27 7.55 31.18 -18.91
CA ALA A 27 7.00 32.47 -19.34
C ALA A 27 6.01 32.56 -20.54
N SER A 28 4.78 33.00 -20.24
CA SER A 28 3.92 34.03 -20.89
C SER A 28 3.70 34.02 -22.43
N PRO A 29 2.48 34.31 -22.95
CA PRO A 29 1.86 35.63 -22.79
C PRO A 29 0.34 35.64 -22.50
N THR A 30 -0.04 36.68 -21.74
CA THR A 30 -1.29 37.44 -21.75
C THR A 30 -2.38 36.99 -22.74
N GLU A 31 -3.46 36.39 -22.22
CA GLU A 31 -4.78 36.43 -22.85
C GLU A 31 -5.85 36.91 -21.85
N THR A 32 -6.28 38.15 -22.08
CA THR A 32 -7.51 38.75 -21.58
C THR A 32 -8.74 38.05 -22.17
N GLY A 33 -9.65 37.53 -21.34
CA GLY A 33 -11.00 37.18 -21.81
C GLY A 33 -11.81 36.25 -20.91
N ARG A 34 -12.62 36.84 -20.02
CA ARG A 34 -14.03 36.49 -19.74
C ARG A 34 -14.51 35.06 -20.13
N ASP A 35 -14.85 34.24 -19.16
CA ASP A 35 -16.21 34.11 -18.61
C ASP A 35 -16.26 32.90 -17.67
N THR A 36 -16.69 33.17 -16.45
CA THR A 36 -16.83 32.23 -15.34
C THR A 36 -17.98 31.26 -15.59
N PRO A 37 -17.77 29.95 -15.42
CA PRO A 37 -18.80 29.09 -14.86
C PRO A 37 -18.40 28.70 -13.44
N GLU A 38 -19.26 29.12 -12.52
CA GLU A 38 -19.38 28.70 -11.14
C GLU A 38 -19.45 27.16 -11.08
N ALA A 39 -18.29 26.52 -10.85
CA ALA A 39 -18.21 25.09 -10.64
C ALA A 39 -18.56 24.80 -9.17
N ALA A 40 -19.81 24.39 -8.98
CA ALA A 40 -20.37 23.96 -7.73
C ALA A 40 -19.52 22.87 -7.05
N SER A 41 -19.36 23.05 -5.75
CA SER A 41 -18.79 22.12 -4.78
C SER A 41 -19.64 20.84 -4.69
N ASP A 42 -19.21 19.77 -5.36
CA ASP A 42 -19.68 18.40 -5.10
C ASP A 42 -18.62 17.65 -4.28
N GLN A 43 -18.50 18.01 -2.99
CA GLN A 43 -17.68 17.28 -2.01
C GLN A 43 -18.53 16.62 -0.91
N GLN A 44 -19.82 16.42 -1.16
CA GLN A 44 -20.73 15.67 -0.28
C GLN A 44 -21.23 14.43 -1.02
N ASN A 45 -20.53 13.28 -0.88
CA ASN A 45 -21.14 11.93 -0.95
C ASN A 45 -20.15 10.75 -0.84
N THR A 46 -18.84 10.98 -0.62
CA THR A 46 -17.89 9.87 -0.47
C THR A 46 -18.00 9.16 0.89
N GLY A 47 -18.56 9.80 1.92
CA GLY A 47 -18.74 9.21 3.25
C GLY A 47 -19.69 8.00 3.28
N SER A 48 -20.81 8.06 2.54
CA SER A 48 -21.83 7.00 2.57
C SER A 48 -21.40 5.72 1.83
N LEU A 49 -20.51 5.85 0.83
CA LEU A 49 -20.01 4.70 0.08
C LEU A 49 -18.95 3.93 0.88
N LYS A 50 -18.18 4.63 1.74
CA LYS A 50 -17.14 4.03 2.58
C LYS A 50 -17.72 3.12 3.67
N GLU A 51 -18.81 3.53 4.34
CA GLU A 51 -19.46 2.68 5.34
C GLU A 51 -20.08 1.41 4.75
N SER A 52 -20.63 1.50 3.54
CA SER A 52 -21.30 0.38 2.89
C SER A 52 -20.32 -0.71 2.45
N LYS A 53 -19.13 -0.33 1.97
CA LYS A 53 -18.09 -1.28 1.57
C LYS A 53 -17.45 -2.00 2.77
N LEU A 54 -17.25 -1.30 3.88
CA LEU A 54 -16.70 -1.89 5.10
C LEU A 54 -17.64 -2.94 5.72
N LYS A 55 -18.95 -2.65 5.76
CA LYS A 55 -19.97 -3.58 6.26
C LYS A 55 -20.04 -4.87 5.42
N TYR A 56 -19.95 -4.75 4.10
CA TYR A 56 -19.97 -5.91 3.21
C TYR A 56 -18.76 -6.83 3.43
N PHE A 57 -17.57 -6.24 3.58
CA PHE A 57 -16.33 -7.00 3.78
C PHE A 57 -16.30 -7.72 5.14
N LEU A 58 -16.75 -7.06 6.21
CA LEU A 58 -16.90 -7.66 7.54
C LEU A 58 -17.91 -8.81 7.56
N THR A 59 -19.00 -8.68 6.80
CA THR A 59 -20.03 -9.73 6.70
C THR A 59 -19.47 -10.97 6.01
N VAL A 60 -18.69 -10.80 4.94
CA VAL A 60 -18.03 -11.92 4.24
C VAL A 60 -17.03 -12.62 5.16
N LEU A 61 -16.20 -11.88 5.89
CA LEU A 61 -15.22 -12.45 6.84
C LEU A 61 -15.85 -13.23 7.99
N LEU A 62 -17.00 -12.78 8.51
CA LEU A 62 -17.70 -13.44 9.63
C LEU A 62 -18.57 -14.62 9.19
N SER A 63 -18.82 -14.79 7.88
CA SER A 63 -19.65 -15.87 7.33
C SER A 63 -18.91 -17.18 7.06
N LEU A 64 -17.66 -17.32 7.52
CA LEU A 64 -16.90 -18.56 7.37
C LEU A 64 -17.60 -19.71 8.14
N PRO A 65 -17.91 -20.83 7.45
CA PRO A 65 -18.67 -21.92 8.05
C PRO A 65 -17.88 -22.56 9.19
N THR A 66 -18.41 -22.43 10.41
CA THR A 66 -17.90 -23.17 11.57
C THR A 66 -18.14 -24.66 11.36
N PRO A 67 -17.11 -25.52 11.46
CA PRO A 67 -17.29 -26.96 11.30
C PRO A 67 -18.24 -27.49 12.37
N SER A 68 -19.37 -28.05 11.93
CA SER A 68 -20.40 -28.60 12.81
C SER A 68 -19.88 -29.84 13.55
N PRO A 69 -20.10 -29.97 14.87
CA PRO A 69 -19.62 -31.11 15.64
C PRO A 69 -20.41 -32.38 15.28
N THR A 70 -19.77 -33.31 14.58
CA THR A 70 -20.36 -34.62 14.25
C THR A 70 -20.43 -35.53 15.48
N ARG A 71 -21.63 -36.08 15.69
CA ARG A 71 -22.01 -36.98 16.80
C ARG A 71 -21.23 -38.31 16.77
N PRO A 72 -20.74 -38.83 17.91
CA PRO A 72 -20.03 -40.10 17.93
C PRO A 72 -21.03 -41.27 17.97
N THR A 73 -20.96 -42.17 16.99
CA THR A 73 -21.68 -43.46 16.98
C THR A 73 -20.65 -44.59 17.12
N ASP A 74 -20.88 -45.42 18.13
CA ASP A 74 -20.30 -46.73 18.48
C ASP A 74 -18.81 -47.03 18.28
N GLN A 75 -18.17 -47.29 19.42
CA GLN A 75 -16.77 -47.64 19.59
C GLN A 75 -16.51 -49.12 19.28
N THR A 76 -16.23 -49.44 18.02
CA THR A 76 -15.33 -50.56 17.69
C THR A 76 -13.89 -50.06 17.78
N MET A 77 -13.02 -50.77 18.50
CA MET A 77 -11.59 -50.46 18.70
C MET A 77 -10.80 -50.55 17.38
N ALA A 78 -11.02 -49.61 16.48
CA ALA A 78 -10.26 -49.43 15.25
C ALA A 78 -9.07 -48.53 15.55
N LYS A 79 -7.87 -49.06 15.30
CA LYS A 79 -6.57 -48.37 15.38
C LYS A 79 -6.67 -47.01 14.68
N LYS A 80 -6.77 -45.93 15.46
CA LYS A 80 -7.03 -44.57 14.98
C LYS A 80 -5.93 -44.17 13.97
N PRO A 81 -6.28 -43.85 12.71
CA PRO A 81 -5.29 -43.51 11.71
C PRO A 81 -4.57 -42.21 12.12
N PRO A 82 -3.23 -42.19 12.20
CA PRO A 82 -2.46 -41.04 12.67
C PRO A 82 -2.46 -39.83 11.71
N SER A 83 -3.26 -39.84 10.64
CA SER A 83 -3.24 -38.81 9.59
C SER A 83 -4.15 -37.61 9.85
N SER A 84 -5.22 -37.75 10.64
CA SER A 84 -6.21 -36.66 10.78
C SER A 84 -5.70 -35.46 11.58
N SER A 85 -4.81 -35.70 12.56
CA SER A 85 -4.30 -34.63 13.42
C SER A 85 -3.34 -33.67 12.69
N LEU A 86 -2.49 -34.19 11.80
CA LEU A 86 -1.54 -33.37 11.02
C LEU A 86 -2.26 -32.52 9.97
N LEU A 87 -3.30 -33.09 9.36
CA LEU A 87 -4.12 -32.36 8.38
C LEU A 87 -4.84 -31.18 9.03
N ASN A 88 -5.46 -31.39 10.20
CA ASN A 88 -6.16 -30.33 10.92
C ASN A 88 -5.20 -29.20 11.35
N LEU A 89 -3.99 -29.54 11.79
CA LEU A 89 -2.96 -28.55 12.12
C LEU A 89 -2.55 -27.73 10.89
N ALA A 90 -2.26 -28.39 9.77
CA ALA A 90 -1.89 -27.72 8.52
C ALA A 90 -2.99 -26.75 8.06
N VAL A 91 -4.25 -27.19 8.09
CA VAL A 91 -5.41 -26.35 7.74
C VAL A 91 -5.52 -25.14 8.67
N ALA A 92 -5.38 -25.34 9.99
CA ALA A 92 -5.43 -24.24 10.95
C ALA A 92 -4.32 -23.20 10.71
N VAL A 93 -3.10 -23.65 10.39
CA VAL A 93 -1.96 -22.77 10.07
C VAL A 93 -2.21 -21.97 8.78
N VAL A 94 -2.75 -22.61 7.74
CA VAL A 94 -3.12 -21.93 6.47
C VAL A 94 -4.17 -20.86 6.73
N ILE A 95 -5.22 -21.18 7.49
CA ILE A 95 -6.30 -20.23 7.80
C ILE A 95 -5.75 -19.04 8.58
N ALA A 96 -4.89 -19.27 9.59
CA ALA A 96 -4.27 -18.21 10.37
C ALA A 96 -3.40 -17.30 9.48
N TYR A 97 -2.57 -17.89 8.61
CA TYR A 97 -1.74 -17.16 7.66
C TYR A 97 -2.57 -16.25 6.74
N ILE A 98 -3.62 -16.81 6.11
CA ILE A 98 -4.50 -16.06 5.20
C ILE A 98 -5.23 -14.95 5.96
N SER A 99 -5.74 -15.24 7.17
CA SER A 99 -6.47 -14.26 7.96
C SER A 99 -5.61 -13.05 8.32
N VAL A 100 -4.37 -13.30 8.78
CA VAL A 100 -3.43 -12.24 9.17
C VAL A 100 -3.02 -11.38 7.98
N THR A 101 -2.71 -11.99 6.83
CA THR A 101 -2.31 -11.27 5.62
C THR A 101 -3.46 -10.47 5.00
N LEU A 102 -4.68 -11.01 5.03
CA LEU A 102 -5.88 -10.27 4.60
C LEU A 102 -6.18 -9.08 5.52
N LEU A 103 -6.11 -9.27 6.84
CA LEU A 103 -6.30 -8.18 7.80
C LEU A 103 -5.29 -7.06 7.58
N TRP A 104 -4.01 -7.41 7.35
CA TRP A 104 -2.98 -6.43 7.02
C TRP A 104 -3.30 -5.67 5.73
N THR A 105 -3.75 -6.36 4.69
CA THR A 105 -4.13 -5.74 3.40
C THR A 105 -5.31 -4.77 3.57
N VAL A 106 -6.30 -5.12 4.40
CA VAL A 106 -7.41 -4.23 4.73
C VAL A 106 -6.92 -2.97 5.47
N ILE A 107 -5.99 -3.11 6.41
CA ILE A 107 -5.38 -1.96 7.11
C ILE A 107 -4.66 -1.05 6.12
N LEU A 108 -3.86 -1.60 5.20
CA LEU A 108 -3.18 -0.81 4.16
C LEU A 108 -4.18 -0.07 3.26
N TRP A 109 -5.27 -0.74 2.87
CA TRP A 109 -6.32 -0.12 2.07
C TRP A 109 -6.99 1.04 2.81
N ILE A 110 -7.44 0.80 4.05
CA ILE A 110 -8.07 1.84 4.87
C ILE A 110 -7.12 3.03 5.08
N GLY A 111 -5.85 2.77 5.38
CA GLY A 111 -4.83 3.82 5.51
C GLY A 111 -4.70 4.64 4.22
N THR A 112 -4.66 3.96 3.07
CA THR A 112 -4.55 4.63 1.76
C THR A 112 -5.81 5.43 1.42
N ASP A 113 -7.00 4.97 1.77
CA ASP A 113 -8.24 5.67 1.41
C ASP A 113 -8.57 6.87 2.32
N ASN A 114 -7.96 6.92 3.51
CA ASN A 114 -8.20 7.98 4.50
C ASN A 114 -7.23 9.16 4.38
N ILE A 115 -6.22 9.07 3.51
CA ILE A 115 -5.23 10.13 3.31
C ILE A 115 -5.58 10.93 2.05
N ASP A 116 -5.57 12.25 2.16
CA ASP A 116 -5.64 13.15 1.02
C ASP A 116 -4.29 13.19 0.29
N TRP A 117 -4.13 12.27 -0.65
CA TRP A 117 -2.90 12.13 -1.43
C TRP A 117 -2.65 13.32 -2.35
N GLU A 118 -3.70 13.99 -2.83
CA GLU A 118 -3.54 15.19 -3.66
C GLU A 118 -2.90 16.30 -2.84
N SER A 119 -3.45 16.57 -1.65
CA SER A 119 -2.84 17.52 -0.72
C SER A 119 -1.42 17.12 -0.34
N ARG A 120 -1.12 15.83 -0.10
CA ARG A 120 0.23 15.38 0.24
C ARG A 120 1.22 15.52 -0.90
N THR A 121 0.82 15.20 -2.13
CA THR A 121 1.70 15.35 -3.30
C THR A 121 1.99 16.83 -3.57
N ILE A 122 0.97 17.70 -3.50
CA ILE A 122 1.15 19.16 -3.62
C ILE A 122 2.11 19.69 -2.55
N SER A 123 2.08 19.09 -1.37
CA SER A 123 2.92 19.51 -0.25
C SER A 123 4.42 19.29 -0.49
N ALA A 124 4.81 18.39 -1.40
CA ALA A 124 6.20 18.11 -1.76
C ALA A 124 6.59 18.66 -3.14
N THR A 125 5.70 19.41 -3.81
CA THR A 125 6.00 20.05 -5.09
C THR A 125 6.39 21.51 -4.90
N CYS A 126 7.35 21.97 -5.72
CA CYS A 126 7.84 23.33 -5.71
C CYS A 126 6.93 24.25 -6.53
N TYR A 127 6.48 25.33 -5.91
CA TYR A 127 5.67 26.38 -6.54
C TYR A 127 6.36 27.73 -6.44
N ASP A 128 6.16 28.57 -7.44
CA ASP A 128 6.53 29.98 -7.37
C ASP A 128 5.53 30.71 -6.43
N PRO A 129 5.99 31.36 -5.34
CA PRO A 129 5.10 32.13 -4.45
C PRO A 129 4.36 33.29 -5.13
N GLU A 130 4.87 33.79 -6.26
CA GLU A 130 4.25 34.85 -7.05
C GLU A 130 3.38 34.29 -8.19
N GLY A 131 3.37 32.97 -8.38
CA GLY A 131 2.64 32.30 -9.45
C GLY A 131 1.18 31.97 -9.11
N ASP A 132 0.36 31.80 -10.15
CA ASP A 132 -1.09 31.55 -10.04
C ASP A 132 -1.46 30.25 -9.31
N PHE A 133 -0.51 29.33 -9.13
CA PHE A 133 -0.72 28.05 -8.45
C PHE A 133 -0.47 28.12 -6.93
N TRP A 134 0.14 29.21 -6.44
CA TRP A 134 0.33 29.43 -5.00
C TRP A 134 -1.01 29.67 -4.31
N GLY A 135 -1.23 29.02 -3.17
CA GLY A 135 -2.52 29.14 -2.48
C GLY A 135 -3.62 28.23 -3.04
N SER A 136 -3.28 27.24 -3.88
CA SER A 136 -4.25 26.31 -4.44
C SER A 136 -5.13 25.65 -3.34
N PRO A 137 -6.47 25.62 -3.52
CA PRO A 137 -7.40 25.06 -2.54
C PRO A 137 -7.31 23.52 -2.42
N ALA A 138 -6.58 22.87 -3.33
CA ALA A 138 -6.28 21.45 -3.30
C ALA A 138 -5.31 21.09 -2.15
N TYR A 139 -4.44 22.03 -1.73
CA TYR A 139 -3.63 21.85 -0.54
C TYR A 139 -4.44 22.13 0.73
N LYS A 140 -4.52 21.14 1.61
CA LYS A 140 -5.14 21.25 2.93
C LYS A 140 -4.05 21.54 3.96
N GLY A 141 -3.59 22.78 4.00
CA GLY A 141 -2.60 23.23 4.96
C GLY A 141 -2.41 24.74 4.92
N THR A 142 -1.50 25.24 5.76
CA THR A 142 -1.08 26.64 5.70
C THR A 142 0.11 26.73 4.76
N TRP A 143 0.04 27.65 3.80
CA TRP A 143 1.17 27.96 2.92
C TRP A 143 2.18 28.80 3.71
N ALA A 144 3.43 28.37 3.74
CA ALA A 144 4.54 29.12 4.34
C ALA A 144 5.47 29.63 3.23
N LEU A 145 5.80 30.92 3.26
CA LEU A 145 6.83 31.47 2.38
C LEU A 145 8.20 30.94 2.82
N CYS A 146 8.99 30.45 1.86
CA CYS A 146 10.41 30.20 2.07
C CYS A 146 11.22 31.51 1.94
N ASP A 147 12.51 31.45 2.25
CA ASP A 147 13.44 32.59 2.11
C ASP A 147 13.77 32.95 0.65
N GLN A 148 13.09 32.30 -0.31
CA GLN A 148 13.32 32.40 -1.76
C GLN A 148 14.77 32.12 -2.18
N SER A 149 15.55 31.41 -1.35
CA SER A 149 16.86 30.93 -1.76
C SER A 149 16.74 29.89 -2.89
N GLY A 150 17.80 29.70 -3.68
CA GLY A 150 17.80 28.76 -4.80
C GLY A 150 17.08 29.31 -6.05
N ASN A 151 16.09 28.57 -6.57
CA ASN A 151 15.41 28.89 -7.84
C ASN A 151 14.20 29.82 -7.69
N GLY A 152 13.98 30.41 -6.50
CA GLY A 152 12.82 31.26 -6.22
C GLY A 152 11.49 30.52 -6.07
N THR A 153 11.51 29.18 -6.04
CA THR A 153 10.32 28.36 -5.79
C THR A 153 10.37 27.76 -4.39
N CYS A 154 9.21 27.58 -3.78
CA CYS A 154 9.05 27.05 -2.42
C CYS A 154 8.06 25.89 -2.42
N THR A 155 8.26 24.92 -1.53
CA THR A 155 7.18 24.00 -1.16
C THR A 155 6.17 24.72 -0.27
N PRO A 156 4.92 24.23 -0.16
CA PRO A 156 3.93 24.80 0.77
C PRO A 156 4.37 24.81 2.24
N TRP A 157 5.39 24.02 2.61
CA TRP A 157 5.98 23.97 3.95
C TRP A 157 7.05 25.02 4.20
N GLY A 158 7.40 25.82 3.19
CA GLY A 158 8.45 26.83 3.28
C GLY A 158 9.86 26.28 3.07
N TYR A 159 10.01 25.10 2.49
CA TYR A 159 11.32 24.64 2.00
C TYR A 159 11.63 25.30 0.67
N ALA A 160 12.82 25.89 0.56
CA ALA A 160 13.30 26.47 -0.69
C ALA A 160 13.76 25.37 -1.65
N CYS A 161 13.33 25.46 -2.91
CA CYS A 161 13.66 24.47 -3.93
C CYS A 161 14.84 24.91 -4.82
N TRP A 162 15.76 23.99 -5.01
CA TRP A 162 16.98 24.13 -5.82
C TRP A 162 16.86 23.43 -7.19
N GLY A 163 15.80 22.63 -7.40
CA GLY A 163 15.43 22.06 -8.70
C GLY A 163 16.18 20.78 -9.07
N ASN A 164 17.01 20.28 -8.17
CA ASN A 164 17.69 18.99 -8.26
C ASN A 164 17.47 18.12 -7.01
N GLU A 165 16.54 18.51 -6.13
CA GLU A 165 16.18 17.71 -4.96
C GLU A 165 15.30 16.53 -5.35
N ASP A 166 15.48 15.42 -4.65
CA ASP A 166 14.54 14.32 -4.73
C ASP A 166 13.25 14.69 -3.99
N LEU A 167 12.12 14.12 -4.42
CA LEU A 167 10.82 14.31 -3.76
C LEU A 167 10.87 13.99 -2.25
N ARG A 168 11.77 13.07 -1.90
CA ARG A 168 12.08 12.66 -0.53
C ARG A 168 12.52 13.85 0.33
N ASP A 169 13.47 14.63 -0.16
CA ASP A 169 14.07 15.72 0.60
C ASP A 169 13.10 16.93 0.75
N LEU A 170 12.11 17.02 -0.14
CA LEU A 170 11.06 18.03 -0.12
C LEU A 170 9.82 17.61 0.69
N CYS A 171 9.72 16.33 1.06
CA CYS A 171 8.58 15.80 1.78
C CYS A 171 8.75 16.01 3.30
N PRO A 172 7.84 16.71 3.98
CA PRO A 172 7.96 17.03 5.42
C PRO A 172 7.76 15.82 6.34
N LEU A 173 7.20 14.72 5.83
CA LEU A 173 6.74 13.60 6.66
C LEU A 173 7.89 12.66 7.07
N ASP A 174 8.98 12.61 6.29
CA ASP A 174 10.19 11.81 6.55
C ASP A 174 9.88 10.40 7.08
N PHE A 175 8.96 9.70 6.43
CA PHE A 175 8.62 8.33 6.80
C PHE A 175 9.66 7.30 6.30
N GLY A 176 10.66 7.76 5.55
CA GLY A 176 11.65 6.95 4.87
C GLY A 176 11.17 6.39 3.52
N GLY A 177 12.09 5.73 2.81
CA GLY A 177 11.83 5.21 1.47
C GLY A 177 12.21 6.21 0.39
N ILE A 178 11.58 6.10 -0.79
CA ILE A 178 11.78 7.02 -1.92
C ILE A 178 10.71 8.12 -1.97
N GLY A 179 9.53 7.87 -1.41
CA GLY A 179 8.42 8.81 -1.45
C GLY A 179 8.09 9.50 -0.14
N ASP A 180 8.75 9.15 0.97
CA ASP A 180 8.60 9.71 2.34
C ASP A 180 7.16 9.92 2.84
N GLY A 181 6.19 9.25 2.22
CA GLY A 181 4.76 9.38 2.52
C GLY A 181 4.02 10.49 1.77
N CYS A 182 4.68 11.22 0.87
CA CYS A 182 4.07 12.23 -0.01
C CYS A 182 3.53 11.65 -1.32
N TYR A 183 4.01 10.49 -1.73
CA TYR A 183 3.53 9.78 -2.92
C TYR A 183 2.51 8.70 -2.56
N LYS A 184 1.43 8.60 -3.35
CA LYS A 184 0.41 7.56 -3.17
C LYS A 184 0.98 6.18 -3.51
N PRO A 185 1.04 5.23 -2.56
CA PRO A 185 1.53 3.90 -2.84
C PRO A 185 0.53 3.10 -3.67
N SER A 186 1.06 2.22 -4.52
CA SER A 186 0.29 1.09 -5.04
C SER A 186 0.24 0.01 -3.96
N ILE A 187 -0.96 -0.49 -3.65
CA ILE A 187 -1.14 -1.58 -2.67
C ILE A 187 -0.38 -2.82 -3.15
N VAL A 188 -0.40 -3.09 -4.47
CA VAL A 188 0.29 -4.24 -5.05
C VAL A 188 1.79 -4.13 -4.82
N THR A 189 2.41 -2.98 -5.10
CA THR A 189 3.85 -2.80 -4.89
C THR A 189 4.21 -2.89 -3.41
N THR A 190 3.38 -2.30 -2.53
CA THR A 190 3.60 -2.35 -1.08
C THR A 190 3.56 -3.79 -0.53
N VAL A 191 2.63 -4.61 -1.02
CA VAL A 191 2.54 -6.03 -0.62
C VAL A 191 3.70 -6.84 -1.21
N THR A 192 4.08 -6.59 -2.47
CA THR A 192 5.23 -7.23 -3.11
C THR A 192 6.52 -6.91 -2.37
N ASP A 193 6.80 -5.64 -2.08
CA ASP A 193 8.00 -5.21 -1.35
C ASP A 193 8.07 -5.81 0.05
N MET A 194 6.93 -5.97 0.72
CA MET A 194 6.90 -6.65 2.02
C MET A 194 7.46 -8.08 1.95
N TYR A 195 7.20 -8.82 0.87
CA TYR A 195 7.67 -10.20 0.71
C TYR A 195 9.09 -10.30 0.13
N PHE A 196 9.48 -9.38 -0.76
CA PHE A 196 10.75 -9.47 -1.49
C PHE A 196 11.85 -8.54 -0.95
N HIS A 197 11.49 -7.45 -0.30
CA HIS A 197 12.39 -6.41 0.20
C HIS A 197 12.10 -6.10 1.68
N SER A 198 12.16 -7.13 2.53
CA SER A 198 11.90 -6.95 3.97
C SER A 198 12.85 -5.92 4.59
N GLY A 199 12.30 -4.90 5.23
CA GLY A 199 13.06 -3.88 5.95
C GLY A 199 12.98 -2.48 5.37
N THR A 200 12.60 -2.33 4.10
CA THR A 200 12.36 -1.02 3.51
C THR A 200 11.00 -1.00 2.81
N VAL A 201 10.30 0.12 2.95
CA VAL A 201 9.05 0.37 2.21
C VAL A 201 9.34 1.55 1.31
N GLN A 202 9.14 1.38 0.00
CA GLN A 202 9.41 2.46 -0.95
C GLN A 202 8.52 3.68 -0.68
N ASN A 203 7.24 3.45 -0.39
CA ASN A 203 6.24 4.49 -0.18
C ASN A 203 5.43 4.18 1.09
N PRO A 204 5.95 4.49 2.29
CA PRO A 204 5.24 4.26 3.54
C PRO A 204 4.02 5.17 3.66
N ILE A 205 2.91 4.61 4.09
CA ILE A 205 1.63 5.30 4.32
C ILE A 205 1.68 6.06 5.65
N TRP A 206 2.30 5.47 6.67
CA TRP A 206 2.48 6.04 8.01
C TRP A 206 3.87 5.73 8.57
N ALA A 207 4.29 6.53 9.56
CA ALA A 207 5.56 6.33 10.27
C ALA A 207 5.61 4.94 10.93
N PHE A 208 6.78 4.28 10.92
CA PHE A 208 6.99 2.92 11.45
C PHE A 208 6.36 1.77 10.66
N GLN A 209 5.75 2.02 9.50
CA GLN A 209 5.24 0.93 8.63
C GLN A 209 6.30 -0.16 8.33
N PRO A 210 7.58 0.16 8.00
CA PRO A 210 8.59 -0.88 7.76
C PRO A 210 8.80 -1.81 8.96
N HIS A 211 8.74 -1.26 10.17
CA HIS A 211 8.89 -2.05 11.39
C HIS A 211 7.71 -3.01 11.59
N SER A 212 6.48 -2.52 11.43
CA SER A 212 5.28 -3.35 11.53
C SER A 212 5.23 -4.45 10.46
N GLN A 213 5.66 -4.15 9.23
CA GLN A 213 5.76 -5.13 8.16
C GLN A 213 6.76 -6.25 8.47
N ASN A 214 7.93 -5.90 9.00
CA ASN A 214 8.91 -6.89 9.42
C ASN A 214 8.36 -7.81 10.52
N MET A 215 7.70 -7.24 11.53
CA MET A 215 7.06 -8.05 12.59
C MET A 215 6.03 -9.02 12.02
N LEU A 216 5.24 -8.58 11.04
CA LEU A 216 4.27 -9.44 10.35
C LEU A 216 4.96 -10.58 9.61
N VAL A 217 6.00 -10.29 8.82
CA VAL A 217 6.77 -11.28 8.07
C VAL A 217 7.39 -12.32 9.01
N PHE A 218 7.98 -11.89 10.12
CA PHE A 218 8.51 -12.80 11.14
C PHE A 218 7.44 -13.67 11.80
N ALA A 219 6.22 -13.14 11.98
CA ALA A 219 5.10 -13.92 12.52
C ALA A 219 4.60 -14.99 11.53
N VAL A 220 4.62 -14.70 10.22
CA VAL A 220 4.07 -15.61 9.19
C VAL A 220 5.10 -16.56 8.58
N ALA A 221 6.39 -16.25 8.63
CA ALA A 221 7.45 -17.10 8.06
C ALA A 221 7.48 -18.54 8.63
N PRO A 222 7.31 -18.76 9.95
CA PRO A 222 7.22 -20.11 10.50
C PRO A 222 6.02 -20.91 9.96
N ALA A 223 4.90 -20.25 9.69
CA ALA A 223 3.71 -20.89 9.12
C ALA A 223 4.02 -21.46 7.72
N LEU A 224 4.72 -20.71 6.87
CA LEU A 224 5.18 -21.18 5.55
C LEU A 224 6.11 -22.40 5.67
N ALA A 225 7.08 -22.36 6.59
CA ALA A 225 7.98 -23.48 6.83
C ALA A 225 7.24 -24.76 7.27
N ILE A 226 6.27 -24.62 8.19
CA ILE A 226 5.42 -25.73 8.65
C ILE A 226 4.59 -26.29 7.48
N MET A 227 4.00 -25.42 6.65
CA MET A 227 3.21 -25.86 5.49
C MET A 227 4.05 -26.65 4.49
N ILE A 228 5.25 -26.17 4.15
CA ILE A 228 6.16 -26.86 3.24
C ILE A 228 6.58 -28.21 3.83
N TRP A 229 6.92 -28.23 5.12
CA TRP A 229 7.31 -29.47 5.80
C TRP A 229 6.16 -30.49 5.86
N CYS A 230 4.94 -30.06 6.24
CA CYS A 230 3.76 -30.92 6.25
C CYS A 230 3.46 -31.46 4.84
N GLY A 231 3.51 -30.61 3.81
CA GLY A 231 3.34 -31.02 2.41
C GLY A 231 4.34 -32.10 1.99
N TRP A 232 5.62 -31.90 2.34
CA TRP A 232 6.68 -32.89 2.08
C TRP A 232 6.43 -34.23 2.77
N GLN A 233 5.99 -34.23 4.03
CA GLN A 233 5.67 -35.47 4.75
C GLN A 233 4.48 -36.22 4.14
N LEU A 234 3.49 -35.50 3.63
CA LEU A 234 2.34 -36.11 2.93
C LEU A 234 2.75 -36.74 1.61
N LEU A 235 3.67 -36.12 0.86
CA LEU A 235 4.22 -36.69 -0.37
C LEU A 235 4.97 -38.00 -0.11
N LYS A 236 5.79 -38.06 0.95
CA LYS A 236 6.53 -39.28 1.34
C LYS A 236 5.65 -40.48 1.67
N LYS A 237 4.41 -40.28 2.11
CA LYS A 237 3.49 -41.37 2.45
C LYS A 237 2.75 -41.96 1.24
N LYS A 238 2.81 -41.28 0.09
CA LYS A 238 2.17 -41.73 -1.16
C LYS A 238 3.11 -42.51 -2.08
N VAL A 239 4.41 -42.43 -1.85
CA VAL A 239 5.46 -43.21 -2.53
C VAL A 239 5.79 -44.42 -1.68
#